data_AF-A0A350BXD3-F1
#
_entry.id   AF-A0A350BXD3-F1
#
_cell.length_a   1.000
_cell.length_b   1.000
_cell.length_c   1.000
_cell.angle_alpha   90.00
_cell.angle_beta   90.00
_cell.angle_gamma   90.00
#
_symmetry.space_group_name_H-M   'P 1'
#
loop_
_entity.id
_entity.type
_entity.pdbx_description
1 polymer ?
#
loop_
_entity_poly.entity_id
_entity_poly.type
_entity_poly.pdbx_seq_one_letter_code
_entity_poly.pdbx_strand_id
1 'polypeptide(L)'
;MQYLVMFLIALLITSIGFRKYIWFISIGYGFSVAAIGLAMIVFFRRYMSNLMLCICLLFFVYGVRLGGYLLIRELKLTTYNAAMKNEVKSDISLPAKFATWIFSALLYTLQVSPVLFRLSNGGTTDIVTLIGAVIMA
;
A
#
# COMPACT_ATOMS: atom_id res chain seq x y z
N MET A 1 -15.41 -9.29 -6.87
CA MET A 1 -14.22 -10.16 -7.03
C MET A 1 -12.90 -9.39 -7.02
N GLN A 2 -12.77 -8.29 -7.78
CA GLN A 2 -11.51 -7.53 -7.86
C GLN A 2 -11.03 -6.97 -6.51
N TYR A 3 -11.93 -6.52 -5.63
CA TYR A 3 -11.56 -6.04 -4.29
C TYR A 3 -10.87 -7.13 -3.44
N LEU A 4 -11.36 -8.37 -3.49
CA LEU A 4 -10.76 -9.49 -2.77
C LEU A 4 -9.35 -9.80 -3.27
N VAL A 5 -9.11 -9.66 -4.58
CA VAL A 5 -7.77 -9.82 -5.16
C VAL A 5 -6.82 -8.75 -4.62
N MET A 6 -7.26 -7.49 -4.57
CA MET A 6 -6.45 -6.40 -3.99
C MET A 6 -6.17 -6.65 -2.50
N PHE A 7 -7.17 -7.16 -1.77
CA PHE A 7 -7.02 -7.53 -0.36
C PHE A 7 -5.99 -8.65 -0.16
N LEU A 8 -6.05 -9.70 -0.97
CA LEU A 8 -5.05 -10.79 -0.92
C LEU A 8 -3.65 -10.30 -1.27
N ILE A 9 -3.51 -9.40 -2.26
CA ILE A 9 -2.21 -8.78 -2.61
C ILE A 9 -1.66 -7.99 -1.42
N ALA A 10 -2.50 -7.16 -0.78
CA ALA A 10 -2.10 -6.43 0.42
C ALA A 10 -1.67 -7.39 1.54
N LEU A 11 -2.43 -8.46 1.76
CA LEU A 11 -2.17 -9.48 2.78
C LEU A 11 -0.82 -10.19 2.56
N LEU A 12 -0.51 -10.54 1.31
CA LEU A 12 0.77 -11.14 0.93
C LEU A 12 1.94 -10.19 1.19
N ILE A 13 1.79 -8.91 0.89
CA ILE A 13 2.88 -7.94 1.04
C ILE A 13 3.08 -7.54 2.50
N THR A 14 2.01 -7.32 3.25
CA THR A 14 2.09 -6.99 4.67
C THR A 14 2.58 -8.17 5.52
N SER A 15 2.58 -9.40 4.99
CA SER A 15 3.16 -10.57 5.66
C SER A 15 4.64 -10.40 6.00
N ILE A 16 5.36 -9.51 5.29
CA ILE A 16 6.75 -9.16 5.64
C ILE A 16 6.86 -8.59 7.07
N GLY A 17 5.76 -8.02 7.60
CA GLY A 17 5.60 -7.55 8.97
C GLY A 17 5.77 -8.61 10.06
N PHE A 18 5.63 -9.90 9.72
CA PHE A 18 5.90 -10.97 10.70
C PHE A 18 7.38 -11.05 11.10
N ARG A 19 8.30 -10.59 10.24
CA ARG A 19 9.74 -10.52 10.57
C ARG A 19 10.03 -9.37 11.55
N LYS A 20 9.43 -8.20 11.36
CA LYS A 20 9.49 -7.07 12.29
C LYS A 20 8.14 -6.36 12.33
N TYR A 21 7.61 -6.16 13.54
CA TYR A 21 6.27 -5.57 13.72
C TYR A 21 6.11 -4.22 13.02
N ILE A 22 7.14 -3.36 13.04
CA ILE A 22 7.15 -2.07 12.33
C ILE A 22 6.97 -2.20 10.82
N TRP A 23 7.39 -3.31 10.23
CA TRP A 23 7.27 -3.52 8.80
C TRP A 23 5.81 -3.74 8.37
N PHE A 24 4.88 -4.06 9.28
CA PHE A 24 3.45 -4.02 8.96
C PHE A 24 3.03 -2.61 8.53
N ILE A 25 3.42 -1.59 9.30
CA ILE A 25 2.96 -0.21 9.12
C ILE A 25 3.85 0.60 8.17
N SER A 26 5.15 0.29 8.15
CA SER A 26 6.13 1.04 7.37
C SER A 26 6.28 0.50 5.93
N ILE A 27 6.96 -0.65 5.80
CA ILE A 27 7.30 -1.23 4.49
C ILE A 27 6.06 -1.83 3.84
N GLY A 28 5.25 -2.55 4.62
CA GLY A 28 4.02 -3.18 4.18
C GLY A 28 3.06 -2.21 3.51
N TYR A 29 2.87 -1.02 4.07
CA TYR A 29 2.04 0.03 3.49
C TYR A 29 2.50 0.44 2.09
N GLY A 30 3.75 0.93 1.97
CA GLY A 30 4.26 1.49 0.72
C GLY A 30 4.27 0.47 -0.42
N PHE A 31 4.73 -0.75 -0.14
CA PHE A 31 4.73 -1.82 -1.12
C PHE A 31 3.33 -2.33 -1.45
N SER A 32 2.39 -2.36 -0.49
CA SER A 32 1.01 -2.76 -0.76
C SER A 32 0.33 -1.77 -1.71
N VAL A 33 0.47 -0.46 -1.45
CA VAL A 33 -0.08 0.58 -2.34
C VAL A 33 0.53 0.50 -3.74
N ALA A 34 1.84 0.28 -3.84
CA ALA A 34 2.50 0.12 -5.13
C ALA A 34 1.95 -1.09 -5.91
N ALA A 35 1.84 -2.25 -5.25
CA ALA A 35 1.37 -3.47 -5.88
C ALA A 35 -0.12 -3.42 -6.24
N ILE A 36 -0.95 -2.80 -5.40
CA ILE A 36 -2.37 -2.58 -5.70
C ILE A 36 -2.50 -1.66 -6.93
N GLY A 37 -1.72 -0.57 -7.01
CA GLY A 37 -1.70 0.32 -8.17
C GLY A 37 -1.32 -0.41 -9.45
N LEU A 38 -0.30 -1.27 -9.40
CA LEU A 38 0.10 -2.10 -10.54
C LEU A 38 -0.98 -3.13 -10.91
N ALA A 39 -1.60 -3.78 -9.92
CA ALA A 39 -2.67 -4.74 -10.13
C ALA A 39 -3.88 -4.07 -10.80
N MET A 40 -4.25 -2.85 -10.39
CA MET A 40 -5.32 -2.09 -11.03
C MET A 40 -5.05 -1.83 -12.53
N ILE A 41 -3.81 -1.48 -12.90
CA ILE A 41 -3.42 -1.30 -14.30
C ILE A 41 -3.61 -2.60 -15.08
N VAL A 42 -3.19 -3.75 -14.52
CA VAL A 42 -3.31 -5.05 -15.20
C VAL A 42 -4.77 -5.46 -15.37
N PHE A 43 -5.60 -5.33 -14.33
CA PHE A 43 -7.00 -5.75 -14.35
C PHE A 43 -7.90 -4.85 -15.20
N PHE A 44 -7.62 -3.54 -15.26
CA PHE A 44 -8.50 -2.57 -15.92
C PHE A 44 -7.90 -1.96 -17.19
N ARG A 45 -6.77 -2.47 -17.70
CA ARG A 45 -6.03 -1.95 -18.87
C ARG A 45 -6.91 -1.55 -20.05
N ARG A 46 -7.96 -2.32 -20.33
CA ARG A 46 -8.84 -2.14 -21.51
C ARG A 46 -9.97 -1.13 -21.30
N TYR A 47 -10.26 -0.77 -20.06
CA TYR A 47 -11.37 0.12 -19.67
C TYR A 47 -10.87 1.43 -19.03
N MET A 48 -9.55 1.65 -19.00
CA MET A 48 -8.93 2.78 -18.32
C MET A 48 -8.81 4.02 -19.21
N SER A 49 -9.22 5.16 -18.67
CA SER A 49 -8.86 6.46 -19.23
C SER A 49 -7.39 6.80 -18.96
N ASN A 50 -6.79 7.64 -19.81
CA ASN A 50 -5.39 8.06 -19.67
C ASN A 50 -5.09 8.70 -18.30
N LEU A 51 -6.07 9.41 -17.72
CA LEU A 51 -5.94 10.02 -16.39
C LEU A 51 -5.89 8.97 -15.27
N MET A 52 -6.75 7.94 -15.33
CA MET A 52 -6.72 6.87 -14.33
C MET A 52 -5.44 6.05 -14.41
N LEU A 53 -4.91 5.86 -15.62
CA LEU A 53 -3.61 5.22 -15.82
C LEU A 53 -2.48 6.05 -15.17
N CYS A 54 -2.51 7.38 -15.31
CA CYS A 54 -1.58 8.27 -14.65
C CYS A 54 -1.64 8.15 -13.12
N ILE A 55 -2.85 8.15 -12.52
CA ILE A 55 -3.02 7.99 -11.06
C ILE A 55 -2.49 6.64 -10.57
N CYS A 56 -2.77 5.55 -11.28
CA CYS A 56 -2.27 4.24 -10.86
C CYS A 56 -0.73 4.16 -10.96
N LEU A 57 -0.14 4.83 -11.95
CA LEU A 57 1.32 5.03 -12.05
C LEU A 57 1.85 5.87 -10.90
N LEU A 58 1.18 6.96 -10.52
CA LEU A 58 1.55 7.78 -9.37
C LEU A 58 1.52 6.95 -8.08
N PHE A 59 0.51 6.10 -7.86
CA PHE A 59 0.50 5.16 -6.73
C PHE A 59 1.67 4.20 -6.74
N PHE A 60 2.03 3.67 -7.91
CA PHE A 60 3.20 2.80 -8.04
C PHE A 60 4.50 3.53 -7.70
N VAL A 61 4.73 4.70 -8.33
CA VAL A 61 5.94 5.51 -8.11
C VAL A 61 6.03 5.98 -6.65
N TYR A 62 4.93 6.48 -6.09
CA TYR A 62 4.86 6.91 -4.69
C TYR A 62 5.13 5.75 -3.74
N GLY A 63 4.47 4.61 -3.93
CA GLY A 63 4.64 3.44 -3.08
C GLY A 63 6.06 2.88 -3.12
N VAL A 64 6.69 2.82 -4.29
CA VAL A 64 8.09 2.40 -4.45
C VAL A 64 9.06 3.42 -3.85
N ARG A 65 8.84 4.72 -4.07
CA ARG A 65 9.69 5.78 -3.50
C ARG A 65 9.64 5.78 -1.97
N LEU A 66 8.44 5.77 -1.41
CA LEU A 66 8.22 5.77 0.03
C LEU A 66 8.72 4.47 0.67
N GLY A 67 8.26 3.32 0.15
CA GLY A 67 8.64 1.99 0.65
C GLY A 67 10.14 1.72 0.51
N GLY A 68 10.74 2.12 -0.61
CA GLY A 68 12.17 2.03 -0.85
C GLY A 68 12.99 2.93 0.07
N TYR A 69 12.57 4.18 0.30
CA TYR A 69 13.23 5.08 1.25
C TYR A 69 13.20 4.50 2.68
N LEU A 70 12.06 3.98 3.13
CA LEU A 70 11.92 3.33 4.44
C LEU A 70 12.80 2.07 4.55
N LEU A 71 12.88 1.27 3.48
CA LEU A 71 13.71 0.07 3.42
C LEU A 71 15.20 0.42 3.47
N ILE A 72 15.67 1.41 2.70
CA ILE A 72 17.05 1.89 2.74
C ILE A 72 17.38 2.47 4.11
N ARG A 73 16.47 3.25 4.71
CA ARG A 73 16.63 3.82 6.05
C ARG A 73 16.80 2.73 7.10
N GLU A 74 15.97 1.68 7.02
CA GLU A 74 16.00 0.54 7.94
C GLU A 74 17.28 -0.29 7.79
N LEU A 75 17.78 -0.49 6.57
CA LEU A 75 19.00 -1.24 6.30
C LEU A 75 20.27 -0.47 6.68
N LYS A 76 20.27 0.85 6.53
CA LYS A 76 21.46 1.70 6.70
C LYS A 76 21.64 2.24 8.11
N LEU A 77 20.57 2.40 8.90
CA LEU A 77 20.65 2.85 10.29
C LEU A 77 20.64 1.67 11.27
N THR A 78 21.82 1.12 11.55
CA THR A 78 22.08 0.23 12.70
C THR A 78 21.73 0.88 14.04
N THR A 79 21.85 2.20 14.16
CA THR A 79 21.47 2.99 15.34
C THR A 79 19.96 3.08 15.58
N TYR A 80 19.13 3.05 14.52
CA TYR A 80 17.66 3.05 14.64
C TYR A 80 17.14 1.69 15.10
N ASN A 81 17.77 0.58 14.64
CA ASN A 81 17.53 -0.75 15.19
C ASN A 81 17.83 -0.84 16.69
N ALA A 82 18.82 -0.11 17.19
CA ALA A 82 19.14 -0.05 18.62
C ALA A 82 18.14 0.81 19.43
N ALA A 83 17.69 1.95 18.89
CA ALA A 83 16.70 2.82 19.52
C ALA A 83 15.28 2.22 19.53
N MET A 84 14.84 1.61 18.42
CA MET A 84 13.53 0.93 18.31
C MET A 84 13.45 -0.36 19.11
N LYS A 85 14.58 -1.03 19.39
CA LYS A 85 14.60 -2.22 20.28
C LYS A 85 14.14 -1.89 21.70
N ASN A 86 14.32 -0.64 22.12
CA ASN A 86 13.93 -0.15 23.44
C ASN A 86 12.49 0.38 23.48
N GLU A 87 11.94 0.86 22.36
CA GLU A 87 10.57 1.42 22.30
C GLU A 87 9.51 0.43 21.80
N VAL A 88 9.87 -0.50 20.91
CA VAL A 88 8.95 -1.55 20.47
C VAL A 88 9.05 -2.69 21.46
N LYS A 89 8.03 -2.85 22.30
CA LYS A 89 7.85 -4.08 23.09
C LYS A 89 7.95 -5.27 22.13
N SER A 90 9.07 -5.96 22.15
CA SER A 90 9.32 -7.14 21.32
C SER A 90 8.35 -8.30 21.63
N ASP A 91 7.64 -8.17 22.75
CA ASP A 91 6.72 -9.16 23.30
C ASP A 91 5.25 -8.90 22.92
N ILE A 92 5.01 -8.61 21.63
CA ILE A 92 3.65 -8.58 21.09
C ILE A 92 3.21 -10.03 20.86
N SER A 93 2.10 -10.42 21.49
CA SER A 93 1.52 -11.74 21.37
C SER A 93 1.20 -12.09 19.90
N LEU A 94 1.40 -13.36 19.51
CA LEU A 94 1.10 -13.83 18.15
C LEU A 94 -0.31 -13.46 17.67
N PRO A 95 -1.39 -13.56 18.49
CA PRO A 95 -2.72 -13.15 18.08
C PRO A 95 -2.81 -11.66 17.71
N ALA A 96 -2.12 -10.79 18.46
CA ALA A 96 -2.09 -9.37 18.16
C ALA A 96 -1.38 -9.08 16.83
N LYS A 97 -0.31 -9.82 16.49
CA LYS A 97 0.34 -9.71 15.17
C LYS A 97 -0.60 -10.12 14.03
N PHE A 98 -1.37 -11.20 14.19
CA PHE A 98 -2.37 -11.61 13.20
C PHE A 98 -3.49 -10.57 13.05
N ALA A 99 -3.97 -10.00 14.15
CA ALA A 99 -4.95 -8.92 14.12
C ALA A 99 -4.40 -7.71 13.35
N THR A 100 -3.21 -7.22 13.71
CA THR A 100 -2.56 -6.09 13.02
C THR A 100 -2.33 -6.40 11.54
N TRP A 101 -1.97 -7.63 11.18
CA TRP A 101 -1.79 -8.04 9.79
C TRP A 101 -3.07 -7.92 8.96
N ILE A 102 -4.19 -8.48 9.47
CA ILE A 102 -5.48 -8.41 8.78
C ILE A 102 -6.00 -6.97 8.73
N PHE A 103 -5.91 -6.24 9.84
CA PHE A 103 -6.35 -4.84 9.90
C PHE A 103 -5.52 -3.93 8.99
N SER A 104 -4.19 -4.10 8.95
CA SER A 104 -3.33 -3.30 8.07
C SER A 104 -3.63 -3.58 6.59
N ALA A 105 -3.77 -4.85 6.20
CA ALA A 105 -4.19 -5.20 4.84
C ALA A 105 -5.55 -4.58 4.50
N LEU A 106 -6.50 -4.64 5.43
CA LEU A 106 -7.84 -4.06 5.24
C LEU A 106 -7.77 -2.55 5.06
N LEU A 107 -7.07 -1.84 5.96
CA LEU A 107 -6.89 -0.39 5.89
C LEU A 107 -6.26 0.03 4.56
N TYR A 108 -5.21 -0.66 4.09
CA TYR A 108 -4.55 -0.31 2.83
C TYR A 108 -5.46 -0.53 1.63
N THR A 109 -6.24 -1.60 1.62
CA THR A 109 -7.21 -1.83 0.55
C THR A 109 -8.37 -0.84 0.56
N LEU A 110 -8.84 -0.43 1.74
CA LEU A 110 -9.85 0.61 1.88
C LEU A 110 -9.33 1.96 1.38
N GLN A 111 -8.06 2.29 1.63
CA GLN A 111 -7.47 3.54 1.19
C GLN A 111 -7.40 3.67 -0.34
N VAL A 112 -7.19 2.56 -1.06
CA VAL A 112 -7.18 2.55 -2.53
C VAL A 112 -8.55 2.22 -3.13
N SER A 113 -9.53 1.84 -2.30
CA SER A 113 -10.88 1.44 -2.74
C SER A 113 -11.63 2.49 -3.57
N PRO A 114 -11.51 3.82 -3.34
CA PRO A 114 -12.23 4.79 -4.16
C PRO A 114 -11.78 4.72 -5.63
N VAL A 115 -10.49 4.50 -5.88
CA VAL A 115 -9.96 4.36 -7.25
C VAL A 115 -10.39 3.03 -7.86
N LEU A 116 -10.44 1.95 -7.07
CA LEU A 116 -10.94 0.65 -7.53
C LEU A 116 -12.41 0.73 -7.99
N PHE A 117 -13.29 1.31 -7.17
CA PHE A 117 -14.72 1.38 -7.49
C PHE A 117 -14.99 2.29 -8.69
N ARG A 118 -14.22 3.37 -8.84
CA ARG A 118 -14.30 4.20 -10.04
C ARG A 118 -13.89 3.46 -11.31
N LEU A 119 -12.83 2.67 -11.27
CA LEU A 119 -12.41 1.82 -12.38
C LEU A 119 -13.46 0.74 -12.70
N SER A 120 -14.04 0.13 -11.66
CA SER A 120 -15.09 -0.88 -11.81
C SER A 120 -16.38 -0.33 -12.42
N ASN A 121 -16.71 0.94 -12.16
CA ASN A 121 -17.91 1.58 -12.69
C ASN A 121 -17.68 2.25 -14.05
N GLY A 122 -16.47 2.17 -14.62
CA GLY A 122 -16.13 2.85 -15.87
C GLY A 122 -16.20 4.37 -15.78
N GLY A 123 -15.94 4.93 -14.59
CA GLY A 123 -16.12 6.35 -14.31
C GLY A 123 -15.32 7.24 -15.26
N THR A 124 -15.97 8.28 -15.76
CA THR A 124 -15.36 9.29 -16.63
C THR A 124 -14.36 10.19 -15.89
N THR A 125 -13.65 11.02 -16.65
CA THR A 125 -12.68 11.99 -16.14
C THR A 125 -13.40 13.12 -15.41
N ASP A 126 -13.58 12.99 -14.10
CA ASP A 126 -14.22 14.05 -13.28
C ASP A 126 -13.18 15.02 -12.72
N ILE A 127 -13.61 16.25 -12.44
CA ILE A 127 -12.77 17.33 -11.85
C ILE A 127 -12.13 16.87 -10.53
N VAL A 128 -12.84 16.10 -9.72
CA VAL A 128 -12.32 15.56 -8.43
C VAL A 128 -11.12 14.62 -8.64
N THR A 129 -11.13 13.84 -9.73
CA THR A 129 -10.02 12.95 -10.12
C THR A 129 -8.80 13.75 -10.54
N LEU A 130 -9.02 14.87 -11.24
CA LEU A 130 -7.95 15.75 -11.67
C LEU A 130 -7.30 16.44 -10.47
N ILE A 131 -8.11 16.96 -9.54
CA ILE A 131 -7.61 17.55 -8.29
C ILE A 131 -6.81 16.50 -7.50
N GLY A 132 -7.32 15.27 -7.38
CA GLY A 132 -6.61 14.18 -6.73
C GLY A 132 -5.27 13.83 -7.40
N ALA A 133 -5.23 13.83 -8.74
CA ALA A 133 -4.00 13.61 -9.49
C ALA A 133 -2.97 14.73 -9.26
N VAL A 134 -3.41 16.00 -9.24
CA VAL A 134 -2.54 17.16 -9.01
C VAL A 134 -1.97 17.16 -7.59
N ILE A 135 -2.77 16.76 -6.58
CA ILE A 135 -2.29 16.68 -5.19
C ILE A 135 -1.27 15.55 -5.01
N MET A 136 -1.38 14.46 -5.77
CA MET A 136 -0.46 13.32 -5.69
C MET A 136 0.84 13.50 -6.48
N ALA A 137 0.85 14.37 -7.50
CA ALA A 137 2.01 14.65 -8.35
C ALA A 137 3.00 15.57 -7.62
#